data_AF-A0A7C4K6G1-F1
#
_entry.id   AF-A0A7C4K6G1-F1
#
_cell.length_a   1.000
_cell.length_b   1.000
_cell.length_c   1.000
_cell.angle_alpha   90.00
_cell.angle_beta   90.00
_cell.angle_gamma   90.00
#
_symmetry.space_group_name_H-M   'P 1'
#
loop_
_entity.id
_entity.type
_entity.pdbx_description
1 polymer ?
#
loop_
_entity_poly.entity_id
_entity_poly.type
_entity_poly.pdbx_seq_one_letter_code
_entity_poly.pdbx_strand_id
1 'polypeptide(L)'
;MPIKIFPMFPFSARWGEITGNIDEQSDLISILDDKSDVSHNHDESYEPKNANIQAHISIINNPHSVTKAQIGLGAFSQEIANRTIAIPYTYTATQIQSEIDSIGKFIPYGVTVTIQFSNDSAKYLGNEEVVEVGGGKVRIACPNHCFVEGDVVSIDGTTNYNGDYTLPSQSGADANHFIITASFVSETTTTNAIARKPCVLEAGLIFSGFYGGGSIAIKGNTNETDANALHTTQQVYLKSTSNVTAIKFYNNQVQFQIQNLKIQFNSATTSSSGIFSSFSDISLYCSYILGTTTSYGYAINILNSGATAYLRYNYVSNVLYGIASQLLALVYSNENDDYGIVPAYGLMSSTAILFKRSTQPAGSVANELKSDGGQIF
;
A
#
# COMPACT_ATOMS: atom_id res chain seq x y z
N MET A 1 -19.76 -94.28 -51.48
CA MET A 1 -20.88 -93.44 -50.99
C MET A 1 -20.68 -92.05 -51.55
N PRO A 2 -21.50 -91.55 -52.49
CA PRO A 2 -21.35 -90.18 -52.95
C PRO A 2 -22.07 -89.26 -51.98
N ILE A 3 -21.24 -88.42 -51.37
CA ILE A 3 -21.54 -87.22 -50.60
C ILE A 3 -21.76 -86.07 -51.60
N LYS A 4 -22.47 -85.01 -51.14
CA LYS A 4 -22.39 -83.59 -51.61
C LYS A 4 -23.25 -83.22 -52.85
N ILE A 5 -23.85 -82.03 -52.98
CA ILE A 5 -23.63 -80.66 -52.44
C ILE A 5 -24.99 -79.93 -52.39
N PHE A 6 -25.23 -79.08 -51.37
CA PHE A 6 -26.37 -78.16 -51.28
C PHE A 6 -26.28 -77.02 -52.32
N PRO A 7 -27.37 -76.62 -52.99
CA PRO A 7 -27.35 -75.41 -53.82
C PRO A 7 -27.32 -74.15 -52.94
N MET A 8 -26.24 -73.39 -53.14
CA MET A 8 -25.98 -72.05 -52.65
C MET A 8 -26.88 -71.07 -53.42
N PHE A 9 -27.75 -70.32 -52.73
CA PHE A 9 -28.49 -69.21 -53.34
C PHE A 9 -27.63 -67.93 -53.29
N PRO A 10 -27.32 -67.26 -54.41
CA PRO A 10 -26.94 -65.87 -54.41
C PRO A 10 -28.16 -65.02 -54.78
N PHE A 11 -28.67 -64.23 -53.84
CA PHE A 11 -29.48 -63.04 -54.16
C PHE A 11 -28.63 -61.81 -53.87
N SER A 12 -27.81 -61.42 -54.86
CA SER A 12 -27.35 -60.04 -54.97
C SER A 12 -28.35 -59.32 -55.87
N ALA A 13 -29.22 -58.50 -55.29
CA ALA A 13 -30.01 -57.56 -56.06
C ALA A 13 -29.06 -56.53 -56.69
N ARG A 14 -28.74 -56.71 -57.96
CA ARG A 14 -28.13 -55.66 -58.78
C ARG A 14 -29.18 -54.57 -58.95
N TRP A 15 -28.90 -53.38 -58.43
CA TRP A 15 -29.60 -52.17 -58.87
C TRP A 15 -29.39 -52.07 -60.39
N GLY A 16 -30.49 -51.90 -61.14
CA GLY A 16 -30.47 -51.87 -62.60
C GLY A 16 -29.47 -50.83 -63.12
N GLU A 17 -28.72 -51.20 -64.15
CA GLU A 17 -27.88 -50.24 -64.89
C GLU A 17 -28.79 -49.14 -65.45
N ILE A 18 -28.52 -47.89 -65.06
CA ILE A 18 -29.11 -46.72 -65.70
C ILE A 18 -28.32 -46.49 -66.98
N THR A 19 -28.87 -46.92 -68.11
CA THR A 19 -28.36 -46.58 -69.44
C THR A 19 -29.18 -45.44 -70.03
N GLY A 20 -28.60 -44.24 -70.09
CA GLY A 20 -29.15 -43.03 -70.68
C GLY A 20 -28.17 -41.86 -70.46
N ASN A 21 -28.09 -40.91 -71.40
CA ASN A 21 -27.26 -39.72 -71.24
C ASN A 21 -27.92 -38.84 -70.15
N ILE A 22 -27.14 -38.35 -69.18
CA ILE A 22 -27.66 -37.64 -67.99
C ILE A 22 -28.41 -36.34 -68.35
N ASP A 23 -28.26 -35.89 -69.59
CA ASP A 23 -28.81 -34.65 -70.15
C ASP A 23 -30.32 -34.75 -70.48
N GLU A 24 -30.91 -35.94 -70.48
CA GLU A 24 -32.34 -36.17 -70.79
C GLU A 24 -33.23 -36.40 -69.55
N GLN A 25 -32.67 -36.23 -68.35
CA GLN A 25 -33.44 -36.31 -67.09
C GLN A 25 -34.04 -34.95 -66.69
N SER A 26 -34.71 -34.27 -67.64
CA SER A 26 -35.39 -32.99 -67.38
C SER A 26 -36.45 -33.10 -66.28
N ASP A 27 -37.02 -34.29 -66.11
CA ASP A 27 -37.95 -34.64 -65.04
C ASP A 27 -37.28 -34.67 -63.66
N LEU A 28 -36.07 -35.21 -63.55
CA LEU A 28 -35.29 -35.17 -62.30
C LEU A 28 -34.75 -33.78 -62.02
N ILE A 29 -34.32 -33.02 -63.03
CA ILE A 29 -33.90 -31.63 -62.87
C ILE A 29 -35.06 -30.77 -62.37
N SER A 30 -36.26 -30.92 -62.94
CA SER A 30 -37.46 -30.20 -62.45
C SER A 30 -37.83 -30.57 -61.02
N ILE A 31 -37.68 -31.84 -60.62
CA ILE A 31 -37.98 -32.29 -59.25
C ILE A 31 -36.87 -31.88 -58.26
N LEU A 32 -35.62 -31.77 -58.72
CA LEU A 32 -34.46 -31.39 -57.92
C LEU A 32 -34.33 -29.88 -57.76
N ASP A 33 -34.68 -29.06 -58.77
CA ASP A 33 -34.70 -27.59 -58.67
C ASP A 33 -35.65 -27.13 -57.55
N ASP A 34 -36.83 -27.75 -57.45
CA ASP A 34 -37.80 -27.50 -56.36
C ASP A 34 -37.35 -28.04 -54.99
N LYS A 35 -36.34 -28.92 -54.96
CA LYS A 35 -35.77 -29.48 -53.72
C LYS A 35 -34.40 -28.91 -53.37
N SER A 36 -33.80 -28.12 -54.27
CA SER A 36 -32.53 -27.45 -54.05
C SER A 36 -32.72 -26.14 -53.30
N ASP A 37 -33.49 -26.17 -52.22
CA ASP A 37 -33.46 -25.07 -51.26
C ASP A 37 -32.16 -25.18 -50.43
N VAL A 38 -31.05 -24.77 -51.06
CA VAL A 38 -29.74 -24.64 -50.41
C VAL A 38 -29.68 -23.42 -49.49
N SER A 39 -30.77 -22.66 -49.38
CA SER A 39 -30.92 -21.59 -48.41
C SER A 39 -32.16 -21.83 -47.56
N HIS A 40 -32.05 -22.77 -46.61
CA HIS A 40 -32.96 -22.76 -45.45
C HIS A 40 -32.72 -21.46 -44.68
N ASN A 41 -33.29 -20.38 -45.17
CA ASN A 41 -33.26 -19.09 -44.55
C ASN A 41 -34.43 -19.09 -43.56
N HIS A 42 -34.13 -18.97 -42.28
CA HIS A 42 -35.14 -18.77 -41.24
C HIS A 42 -35.69 -17.34 -41.30
N ASP A 43 -36.21 -16.96 -42.47
CA ASP A 43 -37.03 -15.77 -42.64
C ASP A 43 -38.48 -16.06 -42.24
N GLU A 44 -39.27 -15.00 -42.09
CA GLU A 44 -40.62 -15.07 -41.52
C GLU A 44 -41.61 -15.91 -42.33
N SER A 45 -41.23 -16.42 -43.52
CA SER A 45 -42.13 -17.12 -44.44
C SER A 45 -42.06 -18.65 -44.36
N TYR A 46 -40.93 -19.25 -43.98
CA TYR A 46 -40.75 -20.71 -43.99
C TYR A 46 -40.90 -21.36 -42.62
N GLU A 47 -40.28 -20.78 -41.58
CA GLU A 47 -40.60 -21.08 -40.17
C GLU A 47 -40.37 -19.80 -39.35
N PRO A 48 -41.40 -19.23 -38.70
CA PRO A 48 -41.22 -18.02 -37.92
C PRO A 48 -40.16 -18.26 -36.85
N LYS A 49 -39.17 -17.35 -36.78
CA LYS A 49 -38.12 -17.39 -35.75
C LYS A 49 -38.78 -17.64 -34.40
N ASN A 50 -38.29 -18.65 -33.68
CA ASN A 50 -38.87 -19.02 -32.40
C ASN A 50 -38.94 -17.79 -31.49
N ALA A 51 -40.16 -17.37 -31.15
CA ALA A 51 -40.40 -16.14 -30.41
C ALA A 51 -39.67 -16.13 -29.05
N ASN A 52 -39.48 -17.31 -28.42
CA ASN A 52 -38.74 -17.42 -27.17
C ASN A 52 -37.25 -17.16 -27.36
N ILE A 53 -36.66 -17.56 -28.49
CA ILE A 53 -35.25 -17.29 -28.81
C ILE A 53 -35.07 -15.80 -29.13
N GLN A 54 -35.98 -15.21 -29.90
CA GLN A 54 -35.93 -13.77 -30.21
C GLN A 54 -36.10 -12.93 -28.94
N ALA A 55 -37.01 -13.33 -28.04
CA ALA A 55 -37.13 -12.72 -26.72
C ALA A 55 -35.82 -12.88 -25.92
N HIS A 56 -35.23 -14.07 -25.88
CA HIS A 56 -33.97 -14.30 -25.18
C HIS A 56 -32.82 -13.43 -25.69
N ILE A 57 -32.66 -13.32 -27.02
CA ILE A 57 -31.63 -12.49 -27.67
C ILE A 57 -31.85 -11.00 -27.36
N SER A 58 -33.11 -10.56 -27.24
CA SER A 58 -33.45 -9.16 -26.91
C SER A 58 -33.26 -8.79 -25.43
N ILE A 59 -33.12 -9.78 -24.53
CA ILE A 59 -32.89 -9.53 -23.11
C ILE A 59 -31.42 -9.14 -22.90
N ILE A 60 -31.20 -7.83 -22.76
CA ILE A 60 -29.90 -7.23 -22.41
C ILE A 60 -29.64 -7.19 -20.90
N ASN A 61 -30.66 -7.46 -20.09
CA ASN A 61 -30.53 -7.63 -18.64
C ASN A 61 -30.05 -9.06 -18.34
N ASN A 62 -29.73 -9.35 -17.08
CA ASN A 62 -29.31 -10.68 -16.63
C ASN A 62 -30.45 -11.73 -16.80
N PRO A 63 -30.55 -12.49 -17.91
CA PRO A 63 -31.72 -13.31 -18.23
C PRO A 63 -31.73 -14.61 -17.41
N HIS A 64 -30.54 -15.00 -16.97
CA HIS A 64 -30.27 -16.22 -16.21
C HIS A 64 -30.23 -15.95 -14.72
N SER A 65 -30.52 -14.71 -14.30
CA SER A 65 -30.46 -14.26 -12.91
C SER A 65 -29.16 -14.66 -12.21
N VAL A 66 -28.05 -14.77 -12.95
CA VAL A 66 -26.75 -15.16 -12.39
C VAL A 66 -26.26 -14.04 -11.48
N THR A 67 -26.07 -14.35 -10.21
CA THR A 67 -25.56 -13.39 -9.24
C THR A 67 -24.10 -13.09 -9.51
N LYS A 68 -23.63 -11.92 -9.07
CA LYS A 68 -22.19 -11.58 -9.10
C LYS A 68 -21.35 -12.68 -8.45
N ALA A 69 -21.84 -13.30 -7.38
CA ALA A 69 -21.17 -14.43 -6.73
C ALA A 69 -21.00 -15.64 -7.66
N GLN A 70 -22.02 -16.00 -8.45
CA GLN A 70 -21.97 -17.13 -9.39
C GLN A 70 -20.97 -16.92 -10.53
N ILE A 71 -20.70 -15.68 -10.92
CA ILE A 71 -19.69 -15.34 -11.94
C ILE A 71 -18.34 -14.93 -11.33
N GLY A 72 -18.10 -15.19 -10.04
CA GLY A 72 -16.84 -14.88 -9.37
C GLY A 72 -16.61 -13.39 -9.05
N LEU A 73 -17.62 -12.54 -9.25
CA LEU A 73 -17.62 -11.11 -8.97
C LEU A 73 -18.26 -10.74 -7.62
N GLY A 74 -18.51 -11.70 -6.73
CA GLY A 74 -19.13 -11.46 -5.43
C GLY A 74 -18.35 -10.48 -4.53
N ALA A 75 -17.02 -10.38 -4.75
CA ALA A 75 -16.14 -9.42 -4.08
C ALA A 75 -15.94 -8.11 -4.87
N PHE A 76 -16.50 -8.00 -6.09
CA PHE A 76 -16.42 -6.79 -6.90
C PHE A 76 -17.48 -5.78 -6.42
N SER A 77 -17.16 -5.10 -5.32
CA SER A 77 -17.83 -3.85 -4.96
C SER A 77 -17.42 -2.78 -5.96
N GLN A 78 -18.36 -2.38 -6.81
CA GLN A 78 -18.18 -1.26 -7.74
C GLN A 78 -18.26 0.10 -7.01
N GLU A 79 -18.61 0.11 -5.72
CA GLU A 79 -18.56 1.28 -4.85
C GLU A 79 -17.32 1.19 -3.95
N ILE A 80 -16.14 1.41 -4.51
CA ILE A 80 -15.08 2.00 -3.68
C ILE A 80 -15.33 3.50 -3.75
N ALA A 81 -16.03 4.02 -2.74
CA ALA A 81 -16.14 5.45 -2.48
C ALA A 81 -14.99 5.89 -1.57
N ASN A 82 -14.84 7.20 -1.41
CA ASN A 82 -13.93 7.75 -0.41
C ASN A 82 -14.28 7.20 0.97
N ARG A 83 -13.29 6.65 1.68
CA ARG A 83 -13.49 6.08 3.02
C ARG A 83 -12.26 6.23 3.89
N THR A 84 -12.49 6.15 5.19
CA THR A 84 -11.43 6.17 6.21
C THR A 84 -11.42 4.84 6.96
N ILE A 85 -10.24 4.25 7.06
CA ILE A 85 -9.92 3.11 7.91
C ILE A 85 -9.18 3.69 9.12
N ALA A 86 -9.82 3.68 10.27
CA ALA A 86 -9.20 4.12 11.51
C ALA A 86 -8.29 3.02 12.06
N ILE A 87 -7.04 3.36 12.35
CA ILE A 87 -6.04 2.46 12.93
C ILE A 87 -5.79 2.88 14.38
N PRO A 88 -6.34 2.18 15.37
CA PRO A 88 -6.05 2.43 16.78
C PRO A 88 -4.57 2.23 17.11
N TYR A 89 -4.04 3.02 18.03
CA TYR A 89 -2.65 2.88 18.52
C TYR A 89 -2.35 1.52 19.19
N THR A 90 -3.39 0.75 19.54
CA THR A 90 -3.29 -0.59 20.11
C THR A 90 -3.08 -1.68 19.06
N TYR A 91 -3.21 -1.36 17.77
CA TYR A 91 -3.03 -2.34 16.71
C TYR A 91 -1.57 -2.77 16.60
N THR A 92 -1.39 -4.07 16.48
CA THR A 92 -0.13 -4.71 16.08
C THR A 92 0.13 -4.54 14.58
N ALA A 93 1.38 -4.68 14.15
CA ALA A 93 1.75 -4.63 12.73
C ALA A 93 0.90 -5.57 11.85
N THR A 94 0.63 -6.79 12.33
CA THR A 94 -0.19 -7.80 11.61
C THR A 94 -1.64 -7.36 11.44
N GLN A 95 -2.22 -6.70 12.44
CA GLN A 95 -3.58 -6.17 12.35
C GLN A 95 -3.65 -5.01 11.36
N ILE A 96 -2.66 -4.11 11.39
CA ILE A 96 -2.56 -3.01 10.41
C ILE A 96 -2.40 -3.56 8.98
N GLN A 97 -1.54 -4.57 8.81
CA GLN A 97 -1.37 -5.21 7.51
C GLN A 97 -2.67 -5.87 7.03
N SER A 98 -3.43 -6.49 7.95
CA SER A 98 -4.73 -7.09 7.62
C SER A 98 -5.75 -6.04 7.14
N GLU A 99 -5.76 -4.85 7.75
CA GLU A 99 -6.57 -3.73 7.29
C GLU A 99 -6.15 -3.26 5.89
N ILE A 100 -4.84 -3.14 5.63
CA ILE A 100 -4.29 -2.79 4.29
C ILE A 100 -4.72 -3.82 3.24
N ASP A 101 -4.62 -5.11 3.56
CA ASP A 101 -4.97 -6.19 2.64
C ASP A 101 -6.47 -6.24 2.34
N SER A 102 -7.31 -5.75 3.27
CA SER A 102 -8.76 -5.67 3.10
C SER A 102 -9.23 -4.53 2.17
N ILE A 103 -8.35 -3.58 1.81
CA ILE A 103 -8.73 -2.40 1.02
C ILE A 103 -9.31 -2.77 -0.36
N GLY A 104 -8.89 -3.92 -0.91
CA GLY A 104 -9.14 -4.26 -2.32
C GLY A 104 -8.11 -3.60 -3.23
N LYS A 105 -7.68 -4.31 -4.29
CA LYS A 105 -6.53 -3.88 -5.10
C LYS A 105 -6.86 -2.79 -6.13
N PHE A 106 -8.09 -2.71 -6.61
CA PHE A 106 -8.50 -1.67 -7.57
C PHE A 106 -8.99 -0.42 -6.84
N ILE A 107 -8.34 0.73 -7.02
CA ILE A 107 -8.77 2.03 -6.51
C ILE A 107 -9.18 2.93 -7.69
N PRO A 108 -10.48 3.20 -7.89
CA PRO A 108 -10.96 3.98 -9.03
C PRO A 108 -10.39 5.40 -9.07
N TYR A 109 -10.31 5.99 -10.26
CA TYR A 109 -9.92 7.39 -10.41
C TYR A 109 -10.83 8.33 -9.60
N GLY A 110 -10.25 9.28 -8.89
CA GLY A 110 -10.96 10.22 -8.02
C GLY A 110 -11.34 9.67 -6.64
N VAL A 111 -11.02 8.41 -6.34
CA VAL A 111 -11.29 7.78 -5.04
C VAL A 111 -10.05 7.81 -4.17
N THR A 112 -10.23 8.16 -2.90
CA THR A 112 -9.20 8.11 -1.86
C THR A 112 -9.61 7.17 -0.73
N VAL A 113 -8.77 6.18 -0.45
CA VAL A 113 -8.84 5.41 0.80
C VAL A 113 -7.85 5.99 1.79
N THR A 114 -8.34 6.47 2.94
CA THR A 114 -7.51 7.04 3.99
C THR A 114 -7.29 6.02 5.10
N ILE A 115 -6.04 5.69 5.38
CA ILE A 115 -5.60 4.98 6.58
C ILE A 115 -5.23 6.05 7.61
N GLN A 116 -6.07 6.20 8.63
CA GLN A 116 -5.95 7.23 9.65
C GLN A 116 -5.49 6.60 10.96
N PHE A 117 -4.24 6.84 11.36
CA PHE A 117 -3.76 6.42 12.67
C PHE A 117 -4.36 7.29 13.76
N SER A 118 -4.75 6.67 14.88
CA SER A 118 -5.26 7.39 16.05
C SER A 118 -4.14 8.08 16.80
N ASN A 119 -4.44 9.25 17.35
CA ASN A 119 -3.51 10.09 18.10
C ASN A 119 -3.71 9.98 19.62
N ASP A 120 -4.62 9.12 20.07
CA ASP A 120 -5.00 9.03 21.49
C ASP A 120 -3.83 8.67 22.42
N SER A 121 -2.81 8.01 21.88
CA SER A 121 -1.60 7.63 22.61
C SER A 121 -0.60 8.77 22.80
N ALA A 122 -0.75 9.90 22.11
CA ALA A 122 0.12 11.05 22.26
C ALA A 122 -0.41 12.02 23.32
N LYS A 123 0.48 12.44 24.22
CA LYS A 123 0.19 13.41 25.29
C LYS A 123 1.37 14.38 25.42
N TYR A 124 1.06 15.67 25.40
CA TYR A 124 2.06 16.67 25.77
C TYR A 124 2.36 16.60 27.26
N LEU A 125 3.61 16.79 27.62
CA LEU A 125 4.04 16.82 29.01
C LEU A 125 3.58 18.12 29.68
N GLY A 126 3.36 18.05 31.00
CA GLY A 126 3.06 19.22 31.81
C GLY A 126 4.32 20.06 32.04
N ASN A 127 4.21 21.39 31.99
CA ASN A 127 5.31 22.31 32.27
C ASN A 127 5.63 22.37 33.78
N GLU A 128 6.10 21.25 34.32
CA GLU A 128 6.40 21.03 35.72
C GLU A 128 7.80 20.45 35.86
N GLU A 129 8.38 20.58 37.06
CA GLU A 129 9.67 19.98 37.40
C GLU A 129 9.55 18.46 37.43
N VAL A 130 10.55 17.78 36.86
CA VAL A 130 10.70 16.35 37.05
C VAL A 130 11.08 16.07 38.50
N VAL A 131 10.42 15.11 39.14
CA VAL A 131 10.58 14.81 40.57
C VAL A 131 11.23 13.45 40.76
N GLU A 132 12.27 13.36 41.58
CA GLU A 132 12.84 12.08 42.02
C GLU A 132 11.87 11.36 42.97
N VAL A 133 11.58 10.09 42.69
CA VAL A 133 10.74 9.25 43.56
C VAL A 133 11.54 8.13 44.26
N GLY A 134 12.87 8.18 44.14
CA GLY A 134 13.81 7.21 44.71
C GLY A 134 13.99 5.95 43.86
N GLY A 135 15.05 5.18 44.16
CA GLY A 135 15.32 3.90 43.49
C GLY A 135 15.64 4.00 42.00
N GLY A 136 16.21 5.11 41.54
CA GLY A 136 16.52 5.34 40.12
C GLY A 136 15.28 5.56 39.26
N LYS A 137 14.23 6.15 39.84
CA LYS A 137 12.98 6.47 39.17
C LYS A 137 12.67 7.96 39.27
N VAL A 138 12.06 8.48 38.23
CA VAL A 138 11.58 9.87 38.16
C VAL A 138 10.11 9.90 37.77
N ARG A 139 9.40 10.90 38.28
CA ARG A 139 8.01 11.19 37.96
C ARG A 139 7.94 12.38 37.02
N ILE A 140 7.21 12.21 35.91
CA ILE A 140 7.05 13.21 34.85
C ILE A 140 5.58 13.60 34.76
N ALA A 141 5.30 14.91 34.77
CA ALA A 141 3.95 15.43 34.58
C ALA A 141 3.48 15.20 33.14
N CYS A 142 2.29 14.62 33.00
CA CYS A 142 1.65 14.31 31.74
C CYS A 142 0.12 14.27 31.96
N PRO A 143 -0.57 15.43 31.93
CA PRO A 143 -1.98 15.52 32.26
C PRO A 143 -2.86 14.60 31.41
N ASN A 144 -3.80 13.89 32.06
CA ASN A 144 -4.76 12.97 31.43
C ASN A 144 -4.11 11.94 30.50
N HIS A 145 -3.00 11.32 30.93
CA HIS A 145 -2.37 10.27 30.13
C HIS A 145 -3.13 8.96 30.21
N CYS A 146 -2.96 8.12 29.18
CA CYS A 146 -3.55 6.78 29.10
C CYS A 146 -2.52 5.66 29.29
N PHE A 147 -1.27 6.00 29.63
CA PHE A 147 -0.20 5.02 29.83
C PHE A 147 -0.37 4.22 31.12
N VAL A 148 -0.07 2.93 31.06
CA VAL A 148 -0.17 2.00 32.20
C VAL A 148 1.15 1.24 32.43
N GLU A 149 1.28 0.58 33.58
CA GLU A 149 2.43 -0.29 33.88
C GLU A 149 2.68 -1.30 32.74
N GLY A 150 3.94 -1.44 32.33
CA GLY A 150 4.37 -2.31 31.24
C GLY A 150 4.30 -1.68 29.84
N ASP A 151 3.64 -0.54 29.66
CA ASP A 151 3.69 0.18 28.38
C ASP A 151 5.11 0.66 28.07
N VAL A 152 5.47 0.63 26.79
CA VAL A 152 6.63 1.37 26.29
C VAL A 152 6.17 2.77 25.89
N VAL A 153 6.74 3.80 26.52
CA VAL A 153 6.46 5.21 26.23
C VAL A 153 7.72 5.84 25.64
N SER A 154 7.57 6.48 24.49
CA SER A 154 8.61 7.30 23.87
C SER A 154 8.41 8.76 24.26
N ILE A 155 9.45 9.38 24.79
CA ILE A 155 9.49 10.79 25.19
C ILE A 155 10.40 11.55 24.23
N ASP A 156 9.93 12.69 23.75
CA ASP A 156 10.70 13.61 22.91
C ASP A 156 10.49 15.06 23.34
N GLY A 157 11.47 15.92 23.08
CA GLY A 157 11.41 17.36 23.36
C GLY A 157 11.78 17.76 24.79
N THR A 158 12.28 16.82 25.61
CA THR A 158 12.92 17.10 26.91
C THR A 158 14.44 17.26 26.73
N THR A 159 15.14 17.71 27.78
CA THR A 159 16.60 17.81 27.74
C THR A 159 17.25 16.49 28.14
N ASN A 160 16.78 15.85 29.21
CA ASN A 160 17.46 14.69 29.81
C ASN A 160 16.67 13.38 29.71
N TYR A 161 15.39 13.43 29.35
CA TYR A 161 14.50 12.26 29.37
C TYR A 161 14.02 11.84 27.97
N ASN A 162 14.67 12.27 26.88
CA ASN A 162 14.33 11.76 25.55
C ASN A 162 14.70 10.28 25.43
N GLY A 163 13.82 9.49 24.83
CA GLY A 163 14.04 8.05 24.63
C GLY A 163 12.81 7.21 24.93
N ASP A 164 12.99 5.90 24.92
CA ASP A 164 11.92 4.95 25.18
C ASP A 164 12.07 4.34 26.57
N TYR A 165 10.97 4.30 27.31
CA TYR A 165 10.91 3.80 28.67
C TYR A 165 9.78 2.79 28.81
N THR A 166 10.10 1.58 29.28
CA THR A 166 9.09 0.67 29.78
C THR A 166 8.63 1.16 31.14
N LEU A 167 7.35 1.49 31.28
CA LEU A 167 6.80 1.99 32.53
C LEU A 167 6.90 0.90 33.61
N PRO A 168 7.66 1.12 34.70
CA PRO A 168 7.72 0.19 35.82
C PRO A 168 6.38 0.17 36.56
N SER A 169 6.32 -0.53 37.69
CA SER A 169 5.17 -0.40 38.58
C SER A 169 4.92 1.07 38.95
N GLN A 170 3.70 1.50 38.65
CA GLN A 170 3.25 2.89 38.71
C GLN A 170 2.68 3.24 40.10
N SER A 171 3.14 2.57 41.16
CA SER A 171 2.77 2.94 42.53
C SER A 171 3.27 4.35 42.82
N GLY A 172 2.35 5.33 42.90
CA GLY A 172 2.65 6.76 43.03
C GLY A 172 2.48 7.59 41.76
N ALA A 173 2.16 6.96 40.62
CA ALA A 173 1.60 7.63 39.46
C ALA A 173 0.12 7.97 39.71
N ASP A 174 -0.35 9.02 39.06
CA ASP A 174 -1.77 9.40 39.03
C ASP A 174 -2.18 9.69 37.59
N ALA A 175 -3.42 10.13 37.36
CA ALA A 175 -3.91 10.42 36.00
C ALA A 175 -3.11 11.53 35.27
N ASN A 176 -2.27 12.27 35.98
CA ASN A 176 -1.50 13.40 35.49
C ASN A 176 0.02 13.19 35.57
N HIS A 177 0.50 12.03 36.00
CA HIS A 177 1.92 11.75 36.12
C HIS A 177 2.21 10.29 35.87
N PHE A 178 3.22 10.01 35.05
CA PHE A 178 3.80 8.66 34.95
C PHE A 178 5.22 8.63 35.52
N ILE A 179 5.66 7.43 35.88
CA ILE A 179 7.00 7.17 36.42
C ILE A 179 7.81 6.41 35.38
N ILE A 180 9.07 6.79 35.18
CA ILE A 180 10.05 6.05 34.38
C ILE A 180 11.27 5.67 35.22
N THR A 181 12.01 4.66 34.77
CA THR A 181 13.32 4.32 35.33
C THR A 181 14.40 5.10 34.60
N ALA A 182 14.93 6.13 35.25
CA ALA A 182 16.00 6.99 34.75
C ALA A 182 16.77 7.60 35.93
N SER A 183 18.05 7.95 35.72
CA SER A 183 18.80 8.72 36.72
C SER A 183 18.21 10.12 36.83
N PHE A 184 18.01 10.60 38.06
CA PHE A 184 17.44 11.92 38.26
C PHE A 184 18.40 13.01 37.79
N VAL A 185 17.91 13.84 36.87
CA VAL A 185 18.50 15.12 36.48
C VAL A 185 17.41 16.17 36.59
N SER A 186 17.68 17.24 37.35
CA SER A 186 16.73 18.33 37.51
C SER A 186 16.47 19.01 36.17
N GLU A 187 15.21 19.03 35.74
CA GLU A 187 14.73 19.89 34.65
C GLU A 187 13.22 20.17 34.81
N THR A 188 12.76 21.24 34.19
CA THR A 188 11.34 21.51 33.95
C THR A 188 11.04 21.12 32.51
N THR A 189 10.06 20.24 32.30
CA THR A 189 9.73 19.84 30.92
C THR A 189 9.04 20.97 30.17
N THR A 190 9.15 21.01 28.84
CA THR A 190 8.53 22.06 28.04
C THR A 190 7.13 21.64 27.58
N THR A 191 6.25 22.61 27.29
CA THR A 191 4.91 22.32 26.75
C THR A 191 4.92 21.65 25.37
N ASN A 192 6.06 21.66 24.68
CA ASN A 192 6.25 21.02 23.38
C ASN A 192 6.82 19.60 23.51
N ALA A 193 7.23 19.20 24.71
CA ALA A 193 7.65 17.83 24.97
C ALA A 193 6.44 16.90 24.93
N ILE A 194 6.63 15.71 24.36
CA ILE A 194 5.57 14.77 24.05
C ILE A 194 5.94 13.38 24.54
N ALA A 195 5.02 12.72 25.22
CA ALA A 195 5.04 11.30 25.49
C ALA A 195 4.05 10.59 24.56
N ARG A 196 4.45 9.45 24.00
CA ARG A 196 3.64 8.69 23.04
C ARG A 196 3.92 7.20 23.14
N LYS A 197 2.88 6.38 23.02
CA LYS A 197 3.05 4.93 22.85
C LYS A 197 3.31 4.63 21.38
N PRO A 198 4.50 4.13 20.99
CA PRO A 198 4.81 3.81 19.60
C PRO A 198 3.97 2.62 19.13
N CYS A 199 3.52 2.68 17.88
CA CYS A 199 3.02 1.51 17.18
C CYS A 199 4.23 0.71 16.69
N VAL A 200 4.48 -0.44 17.32
CA VAL A 200 5.64 -1.28 17.04
C VAL A 200 5.41 -2.11 15.78
N LEU A 201 6.31 -1.95 14.81
CA LEU A 201 6.33 -2.64 13.53
C LEU A 201 7.35 -3.79 13.57
N GLU A 202 6.93 -4.96 14.05
CA GLU A 202 7.75 -6.18 14.04
C GLU A 202 8.09 -6.62 12.60
N ALA A 203 7.17 -6.33 11.67
CA ALA A 203 7.35 -6.39 10.24
C ALA A 203 6.96 -5.05 9.60
N GLY A 204 7.55 -4.74 8.45
CA GLY A 204 7.20 -3.56 7.67
C GLY A 204 5.77 -3.62 7.12
N LEU A 205 5.14 -2.46 6.95
CA LEU A 205 3.85 -2.34 6.27
C LEU A 205 4.07 -2.45 4.76
N ILE A 206 3.36 -3.35 4.10
CA ILE A 206 3.53 -3.65 2.68
C ILE A 206 2.27 -3.26 1.92
N PHE A 207 2.45 -2.33 0.98
CA PHE A 207 1.47 -1.91 0.01
C PHE A 207 1.87 -2.46 -1.36
N SER A 208 1.16 -3.50 -1.83
CA SER A 208 1.52 -4.16 -3.07
C SER A 208 0.32 -4.46 -3.97
N GLY A 209 0.53 -4.25 -5.27
CA GLY A 209 -0.41 -4.61 -6.33
C GLY A 209 -1.66 -3.74 -6.38
N PHE A 210 -1.67 -2.56 -5.77
CA PHE A 210 -2.77 -1.62 -5.93
C PHE A 210 -2.72 -1.01 -7.33
N TYR A 211 -3.86 -0.93 -8.01
CA TYR A 211 -3.94 -0.39 -9.37
C TYR A 211 -5.20 0.45 -9.54
N GLY A 212 -5.27 1.20 -10.65
CA GLY A 212 -6.36 2.11 -10.94
C GLY A 212 -5.82 3.51 -11.17
N GLY A 213 -6.58 4.52 -10.73
CA GLY A 213 -6.16 5.92 -10.86
C GLY A 213 -6.46 6.75 -9.61
N GLY A 214 -6.87 6.10 -8.53
CA GLY A 214 -7.14 6.76 -7.25
C GLY A 214 -5.90 6.85 -6.36
N SER A 215 -6.13 7.08 -5.07
CA SER A 215 -5.08 7.29 -4.09
C SER A 215 -5.32 6.57 -2.77
N ILE A 216 -4.22 6.26 -2.08
CA ILE A 216 -4.22 5.80 -0.69
C ILE A 216 -3.49 6.85 0.14
N ALA A 217 -4.19 7.42 1.12
CA ALA A 217 -3.61 8.37 2.06
C ALA A 217 -3.28 7.64 3.37
N ILE A 218 -2.09 7.85 3.92
CA ILE A 218 -1.60 7.30 5.18
C ILE A 218 -1.29 8.48 6.09
N LYS A 219 -2.13 8.70 7.10
CA LYS A 219 -2.13 9.94 7.88
C LYS A 219 -1.93 9.69 9.36
N GLY A 220 -1.04 10.47 9.97
CA GLY A 220 -1.03 10.69 11.41
C GLY A 220 -2.03 11.78 11.81
N ASN A 221 -1.75 12.53 12.88
CA ASN A 221 -2.66 13.60 13.29
C ASN A 221 -2.51 14.84 12.40
N THR A 222 -3.51 15.15 11.57
CA THR A 222 -3.50 16.37 10.74
C THR A 222 -3.97 17.62 11.47
N ASN A 223 -4.39 17.50 12.72
CA ASN A 223 -4.80 18.61 13.59
C ASN A 223 -3.73 18.97 14.63
N GLU A 224 -2.54 18.36 14.57
CA GLU A 224 -1.45 18.73 15.47
C GLU A 224 -0.87 20.10 15.13
N THR A 225 -0.23 20.74 16.12
CA THR A 225 0.53 21.96 15.90
C THR A 225 1.58 21.70 14.84
N ASP A 226 1.69 22.60 13.86
CA ASP A 226 2.63 22.50 12.74
C ASP A 226 2.39 21.31 11.77
N ALA A 227 1.19 20.72 11.74
CA ALA A 227 0.77 19.67 10.80
C ALA A 227 1.03 19.97 9.30
N ASN A 228 1.35 21.21 8.94
CA ASN A 228 1.64 21.69 7.58
C ASN A 228 3.02 22.34 7.44
N ALA A 229 3.91 22.14 8.41
CA ALA A 229 5.28 22.66 8.44
C ALA A 229 6.28 21.59 8.91
N LEU A 230 7.57 21.93 8.93
CA LEU A 230 8.61 21.06 9.49
C LEU A 230 8.50 21.02 11.02
N HIS A 231 8.31 19.83 11.61
CA HIS A 231 8.36 19.63 13.06
C HIS A 231 8.77 18.18 13.41
N THR A 232 9.14 17.91 14.67
CA THR A 232 9.63 16.58 15.14
C THR A 232 8.69 15.91 16.15
N THR A 233 7.54 16.55 16.38
CA THR A 233 6.57 16.24 17.43
C THR A 233 5.37 15.44 16.91
N GLN A 234 5.47 14.79 15.73
CA GLN A 234 4.35 14.04 15.11
C GLN A 234 3.69 13.06 16.08
N GLN A 235 2.45 13.27 16.44
CA GLN A 235 1.77 12.50 17.49
C GLN A 235 1.70 11.00 17.19
N VAL A 236 1.64 10.63 15.91
CA VAL A 236 1.69 9.23 15.48
C VAL A 236 3.13 8.79 15.27
N TYR A 237 3.53 7.76 16.02
CA TYR A 237 4.88 7.21 15.96
C TYR A 237 4.86 5.73 15.58
N LEU A 238 5.34 5.43 14.37
CA LEU A 238 5.58 4.09 13.86
C LEU A 238 7.03 3.71 14.11
N LYS A 239 7.26 2.58 14.79
CA LYS A 239 8.61 2.18 15.20
C LYS A 239 8.89 0.74 14.81
N SER A 240 9.76 0.55 13.83
CA SER A 240 10.29 -0.77 13.52
C SER A 240 11.50 -1.12 14.39
N THR A 241 11.45 -2.29 15.02
CA THR A 241 12.52 -2.82 15.89
C THR A 241 13.44 -3.78 15.15
N SER A 242 12.97 -4.35 14.04
CA SER A 242 13.71 -5.27 13.18
C SER A 242 14.37 -4.53 12.01
N ASN A 243 15.38 -5.14 11.41
CA ASN A 243 16.09 -4.61 10.23
C ASN A 243 15.24 -4.71 8.95
N VAL A 244 14.03 -4.16 8.98
CA VAL A 244 13.07 -4.16 7.89
C VAL A 244 12.79 -2.74 7.43
N THR A 245 12.28 -2.62 6.21
CA THR A 245 11.71 -1.35 5.75
C THR A 245 10.42 -1.08 6.51
N ALA A 246 10.25 0.11 7.10
CA ALA A 246 9.05 0.39 7.89
C ALA A 246 7.78 0.50 7.03
N ILE A 247 7.82 1.21 5.91
CA ILE A 247 6.73 1.28 4.93
C ILE A 247 7.26 1.00 3.52
N LYS A 248 6.68 0.00 2.86
CA LYS A 248 7.10 -0.48 1.54
C LYS A 248 5.97 -0.40 0.52
N PHE A 249 6.20 0.34 -0.56
CA PHE A 249 5.33 0.39 -1.73
C PHE A 249 5.95 -0.40 -2.88
N TYR A 250 5.25 -1.41 -3.38
CA TYR A 250 5.76 -2.32 -4.39
C TYR A 250 4.74 -2.58 -5.50
N ASN A 251 5.09 -2.28 -6.76
CA ASN A 251 4.26 -2.57 -7.93
C ASN A 251 2.83 -2.01 -7.80
N ASN A 252 2.71 -0.70 -7.57
CA ASN A 252 1.42 -0.04 -7.48
C ASN A 252 1.24 1.02 -8.58
N GLN A 253 0.02 1.15 -9.07
CA GLN A 253 -0.37 2.16 -10.05
C GLN A 253 -1.39 3.13 -9.44
N VAL A 254 -1.24 3.41 -8.15
CA VAL A 254 -2.04 4.40 -7.41
C VAL A 254 -1.11 5.42 -6.77
N GLN A 255 -1.64 6.60 -6.45
CA GLN A 255 -0.87 7.60 -5.72
C GLN A 255 -0.91 7.32 -4.21
N PHE A 256 0.23 7.35 -3.55
CA PHE A 256 0.32 7.33 -2.09
C PHE A 256 0.57 8.72 -1.55
N GLN A 257 -0.19 9.09 -0.52
CA GLN A 257 -0.02 10.35 0.21
C GLN A 257 0.30 10.04 1.66
N ILE A 258 1.47 10.41 2.14
CA ILE A 258 1.90 10.15 3.52
C ILE A 258 2.06 11.49 4.23
N GLN A 259 1.49 11.62 5.43
CA GLN A 259 1.51 12.87 6.18
C GLN A 259 1.55 12.67 7.69
N ASN A 260 2.34 13.50 8.39
CA ASN A 260 2.35 13.66 9.85
C ASN A 260 2.67 12.39 10.64
N LEU A 261 3.67 11.64 10.17
CA LEU A 261 4.15 10.44 10.85
C LEU A 261 5.58 10.64 11.36
N LYS A 262 5.85 10.24 12.59
CA LYS A 262 7.20 9.88 13.01
C LYS A 262 7.42 8.42 12.65
N ILE A 263 8.48 8.12 11.91
CA ILE A 263 8.83 6.78 11.45
C ILE A 263 10.25 6.48 11.89
N GLN A 264 10.41 5.59 12.86
CA GLN A 264 11.71 5.03 13.20
C GLN A 264 11.86 3.65 12.58
N PHE A 265 13.01 3.37 12.00
CA PHE A 265 13.36 2.06 11.46
C PHE A 265 14.77 1.65 11.90
N ASN A 266 15.00 0.35 12.05
CA ASN A 266 16.32 -0.15 12.41
C ASN A 266 17.20 -0.26 11.17
N SER A 267 18.26 0.55 11.13
CA SER A 267 19.28 0.56 10.08
C SER A 267 20.62 0.02 10.56
N ALA A 268 20.70 -0.68 11.70
CA ALA A 268 21.98 -0.96 12.34
C ALA A 268 22.96 -1.81 11.49
N THR A 269 22.46 -2.76 10.70
CA THR A 269 23.32 -3.72 9.98
C THR A 269 22.95 -3.97 8.52
N THR A 270 21.86 -3.40 8.02
CA THR A 270 21.40 -3.64 6.64
C THR A 270 20.91 -2.35 5.98
N SER A 271 20.79 -2.38 4.65
CA SER A 271 20.18 -1.33 3.85
C SER A 271 18.65 -1.34 3.98
N SER A 272 18.13 -1.13 5.19
CA SER A 272 16.69 -0.91 5.43
C SER A 272 16.28 0.51 5.04
N SER A 273 14.97 0.77 4.98
CA SER A 273 14.46 2.11 4.70
C SER A 273 13.32 2.50 5.61
N GLY A 274 13.18 3.79 5.92
CA GLY A 274 11.96 4.29 6.57
C GLY A 274 10.79 4.14 5.62
N ILE A 275 10.95 4.73 4.42
CA ILE A 275 10.02 4.58 3.31
C ILE A 275 10.77 4.06 2.10
N PHE A 276 10.25 2.99 1.50
CA PHE A 276 10.71 2.44 0.23
C PHE A 276 9.60 2.47 -0.80
N SER A 277 9.92 2.88 -2.02
CA SER A 277 9.01 2.83 -3.17
C SER A 277 9.66 2.23 -4.38
N SER A 278 8.96 1.31 -5.04
CA SER A 278 9.28 0.88 -6.40
C SER A 278 8.03 0.76 -7.24
N PHE A 279 8.03 1.43 -8.40
CA PHE A 279 6.86 1.55 -9.27
C PHE A 279 5.64 2.06 -8.50
N SER A 280 5.70 3.25 -7.91
CA SER A 280 4.56 3.91 -7.26
C SER A 280 4.81 5.41 -7.19
N ASP A 281 3.75 6.20 -7.35
CA ASP A 281 3.80 7.65 -7.16
C ASP A 281 3.58 7.99 -5.68
N ILE A 282 4.51 8.74 -5.10
CA ILE A 282 4.48 9.11 -3.68
C ILE A 282 4.44 10.62 -3.51
N SER A 283 3.64 11.06 -2.55
CA SER A 283 3.72 12.40 -1.98
C SER A 283 3.88 12.28 -0.48
N LEU A 284 4.94 12.85 0.08
CA LEU A 284 5.29 12.74 1.49
C LEU A 284 5.44 14.13 2.09
N TYR A 285 4.69 14.40 3.16
CA TYR A 285 4.58 15.70 3.78
C TYR A 285 4.80 15.63 5.30
N CYS A 286 5.51 16.61 5.86
CA CYS A 286 5.50 16.90 7.30
C CYS A 286 5.80 15.69 8.19
N SER A 287 6.65 14.78 7.72
CA SER A 287 6.96 13.53 8.43
C SER A 287 8.39 13.55 8.94
N TYR A 288 8.64 12.87 10.05
CA TYR A 288 9.97 12.73 10.64
C TYR A 288 10.44 11.28 10.52
N ILE A 289 11.45 11.04 9.67
CA ILE A 289 11.96 9.70 9.38
C ILE A 289 13.36 9.56 9.99
N LEU A 290 13.54 8.60 10.89
CA LEU A 290 14.81 8.40 11.58
C LEU A 290 15.29 6.94 11.57
N GLY A 291 16.58 6.77 11.30
CA GLY A 291 17.26 5.48 11.41
C GLY A 291 17.89 5.28 12.79
N THR A 292 18.66 4.20 12.94
CA THR A 292 19.40 3.88 14.17
C THR A 292 20.91 4.13 14.04
N THR A 293 21.42 4.39 12.83
CA THR A 293 22.83 4.65 12.56
C THR A 293 23.02 5.43 11.26
N THR A 294 24.11 6.20 11.18
CA THR A 294 24.57 6.89 9.97
C THR A 294 25.40 6.00 9.02
N SER A 295 25.68 4.75 9.38
CA SER A 295 26.51 3.84 8.56
C SER A 295 25.72 3.09 7.49
N TYR A 296 24.41 2.96 7.66
CA TYR A 296 23.53 2.22 6.75
C TYR A 296 22.13 2.85 6.68
N GLY A 297 21.33 2.35 5.74
CA GLY A 297 19.91 2.67 5.62
C GLY A 297 19.59 3.95 4.86
N TYR A 298 18.33 4.06 4.47
CA TYR A 298 17.79 5.18 3.70
C TYR A 298 16.56 5.72 4.42
N ALA A 299 16.49 7.00 4.77
CA ALA A 299 15.22 7.51 5.32
C ALA A 299 14.12 7.38 4.25
N ILE A 300 14.36 7.90 3.04
CA ILE A 300 13.44 7.78 1.91
C ILE A 300 14.20 7.22 0.69
N ASN A 301 13.75 6.06 0.18
CA ASN A 301 14.36 5.38 -0.96
C ASN A 301 13.34 5.18 -2.09
N ILE A 302 13.54 5.87 -3.21
CA ILE A 302 12.68 5.79 -4.39
C ILE A 302 13.46 5.13 -5.52
N LEU A 303 12.92 4.02 -6.04
CA LEU A 303 13.64 3.11 -6.92
C LEU A 303 12.79 2.73 -8.15
N ASN A 304 13.46 2.42 -9.25
CA ASN A 304 12.92 1.98 -10.55
C ASN A 304 12.23 3.04 -11.41
N SER A 305 12.22 2.76 -12.71
CA SER A 305 11.54 3.55 -13.74
C SER A 305 10.04 3.62 -13.47
N GLY A 306 9.49 4.84 -13.49
CA GLY A 306 8.05 5.08 -13.29
C GLY A 306 7.65 5.33 -11.83
N ALA A 307 8.58 5.35 -10.89
CA ALA A 307 8.34 5.90 -9.56
C ALA A 307 8.62 7.41 -9.56
N THR A 308 7.60 8.21 -9.22
CA THR A 308 7.75 9.65 -8.98
C THR A 308 7.53 9.96 -7.50
N ALA A 309 8.38 10.78 -6.89
CA ALA A 309 8.17 11.20 -5.51
C ALA A 309 8.19 12.72 -5.35
N TYR A 310 7.21 13.25 -4.63
CA TYR A 310 7.14 14.64 -4.19
C TYR A 310 7.31 14.69 -2.68
N LEU A 311 8.48 15.14 -2.22
CA LEU A 311 8.86 15.11 -0.81
C LEU A 311 8.94 16.55 -0.31
N ARG A 312 8.10 16.92 0.66
CA ARG A 312 8.10 18.29 1.22
C ARG A 312 8.01 18.32 2.74
N TYR A 313 8.75 19.24 3.35
CA TYR A 313 8.67 19.50 4.80
C TYR A 313 8.95 18.27 5.66
N ASN A 314 9.87 17.40 5.24
CA ASN A 314 10.21 16.22 6.03
C ASN A 314 11.53 16.42 6.77
N TYR A 315 11.59 15.93 8.00
CA TYR A 315 12.86 15.74 8.70
C TYR A 315 13.40 14.35 8.47
N VAL A 316 14.71 14.25 8.26
CA VAL A 316 15.44 12.98 8.24
C VAL A 316 16.57 12.98 9.25
N SER A 317 16.85 11.83 9.88
CA SER A 317 17.90 11.76 10.90
C SER A 317 18.52 10.38 11.00
N ASN A 318 19.78 10.33 11.41
CA ASN A 318 20.48 9.11 11.83
C ASN A 318 20.41 7.97 10.80
N VAL A 319 20.72 8.30 9.54
CA VAL A 319 20.71 7.40 8.38
C VAL A 319 21.94 7.63 7.52
N LEU A 320 22.34 6.64 6.71
CA LEU A 320 23.38 6.85 5.70
C LEU A 320 22.91 7.81 4.61
N TYR A 321 21.71 7.61 4.08
CA TYR A 321 21.14 8.47 3.04
C TYR A 321 19.81 9.07 3.51
N GLY A 322 19.70 10.40 3.49
CA GLY A 322 18.44 11.10 3.79
C GLY A 322 17.38 10.81 2.73
N ILE A 323 17.59 11.33 1.52
CA ILE A 323 16.70 11.12 0.37
C ILE A 323 17.49 10.51 -0.79
N ALA A 324 17.05 9.36 -1.28
CA ALA A 324 17.68 8.68 -2.40
C ALA A 324 16.72 8.50 -3.59
N SER A 325 17.24 8.80 -4.79
CA SER A 325 16.62 8.51 -6.09
C SER A 325 17.48 7.50 -6.84
N GLN A 326 16.92 6.36 -7.24
CA GLN A 326 17.68 5.25 -7.83
C GLN A 326 16.98 4.65 -9.06
N LEU A 327 17.78 4.11 -10.00
CA LEU A 327 17.31 3.30 -11.13
C LEU A 327 16.19 3.94 -11.95
N LEU A 328 16.43 5.14 -12.48
CA LEU A 328 15.50 5.92 -13.30
C LEU A 328 14.27 6.45 -12.54
N ALA A 329 14.31 6.47 -11.21
CA ALA A 329 13.34 7.19 -10.41
C ALA A 329 13.45 8.71 -10.61
N LEU A 330 12.34 9.39 -10.36
CA LEU A 330 12.24 10.85 -10.42
C LEU A 330 11.77 11.40 -9.07
N VAL A 331 12.64 12.15 -8.39
CA VAL A 331 12.37 12.70 -7.06
C VAL A 331 12.39 14.22 -7.09
N TYR A 332 11.40 14.85 -6.47
CA TYR A 332 11.32 16.28 -6.20
C TYR A 332 11.38 16.51 -4.69
N SER A 333 12.52 16.98 -4.20
CA SER A 333 12.76 17.31 -2.80
C SER A 333 12.64 18.82 -2.59
N ASN A 334 11.66 19.28 -1.80
CA ASN A 334 11.48 20.70 -1.50
C ASN A 334 11.33 20.95 0.00
N GLU A 335 12.18 21.80 0.58
CA GLU A 335 12.08 22.19 2.01
C GLU A 335 12.09 20.97 2.95
N ASN A 336 12.92 19.99 2.63
CA ASN A 336 13.22 18.90 3.56
C ASN A 336 14.46 19.28 4.35
N ASP A 337 14.60 18.76 5.55
CA ASP A 337 15.68 19.14 6.44
C ASP A 337 16.14 17.95 7.27
N ASP A 338 17.23 18.10 8.00
CA ASP A 338 17.68 17.12 8.98
C ASP A 338 17.40 17.59 10.41
N TYR A 339 17.40 16.64 11.35
CA TYR A 339 17.27 16.96 12.77
C TYR A 339 18.17 16.07 13.60
N GLY A 340 18.78 16.62 14.66
CA GLY A 340 19.64 15.86 15.55
C GLY A 340 20.91 15.36 14.85
N ILE A 341 21.06 14.04 14.72
CA ILE A 341 22.21 13.45 14.01
C ILE A 341 21.92 13.51 12.52
N VAL A 342 22.64 14.40 11.82
CA VAL A 342 22.47 14.58 10.39
C VAL A 342 22.81 13.29 9.62
N PRO A 343 22.15 12.99 8.49
CA PRO A 343 22.52 11.89 7.60
C PRO A 343 24.02 11.90 7.23
N ALA A 344 24.60 10.76 6.83
CA ALA A 344 25.94 10.81 6.22
C ALA A 344 25.91 11.57 4.89
N TYR A 345 24.91 11.26 4.08
CA TYR A 345 24.60 11.93 2.83
C TYR A 345 23.17 12.45 2.85
N GLY A 346 23.01 13.76 2.67
CA GLY A 346 21.69 14.40 2.66
C GLY A 346 20.83 13.89 1.50
N LEU A 347 21.36 14.04 0.29
CA LEU A 347 20.74 13.62 -0.98
C LEU A 347 21.64 12.64 -1.73
N MET A 348 21.02 11.64 -2.36
CA MET A 348 21.71 10.65 -3.18
C MET A 348 20.96 10.39 -4.49
N SER A 349 21.70 10.34 -5.60
CA SER A 349 21.17 9.98 -6.92
C SER A 349 22.07 8.91 -7.58
N SER A 350 21.48 7.78 -7.98
CA SER A 350 22.14 6.70 -8.73
C SER A 350 21.34 6.30 -9.96
N THR A 351 21.89 6.49 -11.16
CA THR A 351 21.18 6.24 -12.43
C THR A 351 19.78 6.88 -12.47
N ALA A 352 19.59 8.04 -11.83
CA ALA A 352 18.27 8.63 -11.60
C ALA A 352 18.33 10.17 -11.61
N ILE A 353 17.17 10.82 -11.42
CA ILE A 353 17.08 12.27 -11.32
C ILE A 353 16.48 12.66 -9.97
N LEU A 354 17.13 13.61 -9.31
CA LEU A 354 16.64 14.25 -8.10
C LEU A 354 16.67 15.77 -8.29
N PHE A 355 15.51 16.40 -8.27
CA PHE A 355 15.37 17.85 -8.23
C PHE A 355 15.33 18.29 -6.77
N LYS A 356 16.18 19.24 -6.39
CA LYS A 356 16.17 19.86 -5.07
C LYS A 356 15.72 21.32 -5.17
N ARG A 357 15.02 21.79 -4.15
CA ARG A 357 14.58 23.17 -4.03
C ARG A 357 14.57 23.60 -2.57
N SER A 358 15.04 24.81 -2.30
CA SER A 358 15.11 25.39 -0.94
C SER A 358 15.98 24.53 0.00
N THR A 359 15.68 24.51 1.30
CA THR A 359 16.39 23.69 2.31
C THR A 359 16.34 22.21 1.95
N GLN A 360 17.45 21.52 2.20
CA GLN A 360 17.63 20.09 1.99
C GLN A 360 18.31 19.51 3.23
N PRO A 361 18.10 18.21 3.55
CA PRO A 361 18.84 17.56 4.62
C PRO A 361 20.35 17.74 4.40
N ALA A 362 21.06 18.20 5.41
CA ALA A 362 22.51 18.24 5.39
C ALA A 362 23.07 16.82 5.46
N GLY A 363 24.25 16.63 4.88
CA GLY A 363 25.04 15.43 5.07
C GLY A 363 26.27 15.74 5.90
N SER A 364 26.57 14.89 6.89
CA SER A 364 27.80 14.99 7.70
C SER A 364 29.05 14.68 6.92
N VAL A 365 28.94 13.84 5.88
CA VAL A 365 30.04 13.53 4.94
C VAL A 365 29.93 14.42 3.71
N ALA A 366 28.76 14.42 3.07
CA ALA A 366 28.48 15.28 1.93
C ALA A 366 26.98 15.55 1.81
N ASN A 367 26.58 16.77 1.50
CA ASN A 367 25.18 17.10 1.27
C ASN A 367 24.58 16.34 0.07
N GLU A 368 25.41 16.05 -0.94
CA GLU A 368 24.98 15.42 -2.19
C GLU A 368 25.95 14.33 -2.63
N LEU A 369 25.40 13.16 -2.98
CA LEU A 369 26.13 12.06 -3.60
C LEU A 369 25.53 11.74 -4.97
N LYS A 370 26.35 11.82 -6.02
CA LYS A 370 26.01 11.41 -7.40
C LYS A 370 26.81 10.14 -7.73
N SER A 371 26.13 9.11 -8.21
CA SER A 371 26.74 7.82 -8.59
C SER A 371 26.10 7.27 -9.85
N ASP A 372 26.80 6.42 -10.61
CA ASP A 372 26.25 5.70 -11.78
C ASP A 372 25.47 6.58 -12.78
N GLY A 373 25.96 7.79 -13.04
CA GLY A 373 25.30 8.75 -13.94
C GLY A 373 24.06 9.45 -13.36
N GLY A 374 23.77 9.28 -12.07
CA GLY A 374 22.71 9.98 -11.36
C GLY A 374 22.93 11.49 -11.32
N GLN A 375 21.84 12.24 -11.43
CA GLN A 375 21.84 13.69 -11.49
C GLN A 375 21.07 14.28 -10.31
N ILE A 376 21.61 15.37 -9.76
CA ILE A 376 20.96 16.22 -8.76
C ILE A 376 20.98 17.64 -9.33
N PHE A 377 19.78 18.22 -9.49
CA PHE A 377 19.53 19.55 -10.05
C PHE A 377 19.07 20.52 -8.98
#